data_AF-A0A9R0QYM6-F1
#
_entry.id   AF-A0A9R0QYM6-F1
#
_cell.length_a   1.000
_cell.length_b   1.000
_cell.length_c   1.000
_cell.angle_alpha   90.00
_cell.angle_beta   90.00
_cell.angle_gamma   90.00
#
_symmetry.space_group_name_H-M   'P 1'
#
loop_
_entity.id
_entity.type
_entity.pdbx_description
1 polymer ?
#
loop_
_entity_poly.entity_id
_entity_poly.type
_entity_poly.pdbx_seq_one_letter_code
_entity_poly.pdbx_strand_id
1 'polypeptide(L)'
;MEEAGGAAGTVRTVSRRLVRPSIGDAPPPEDIHLTPWDLRLISVDYIQKGLLLPAPPDGGDRLVGTLASSLARALGRYYHLAGRLAVEERGDGTLNVILRCTGEGAELVHATAPGVAVADIAGSLYTPSWVVRALFPSNGVLGADAAIDSLPVLSAQVTEFADGVFTGVSLNHSLGDGFVFWEFLHAWSEINRGGGATRDLSEISARVHRREPQFRYFGSLMSGGAALMTGSSPRFDVFGNDFGWGKPAAVRSGGGSKMDGKATVYEGPERGGNLSLEVCISPDAMERLVADEEFMDAVTMLPAQHG
;
A
#
# COMPACT_ATOMS: atom_id res chain seq x y z
N MET A 1 4.88 22.44 14.67
CA MET A 1 5.99 23.24 14.11
C MET A 1 5.96 23.02 12.61
N GLU A 2 5.57 24.07 11.87
CA GLU A 2 5.51 24.05 10.40
C GLU A 2 6.98 24.09 9.91
N GLU A 3 7.55 22.94 9.56
CA GLU A 3 8.87 22.93 8.94
C GLU A 3 8.75 23.46 7.52
N ALA A 4 9.46 24.55 7.26
CA ALA A 4 9.58 25.21 5.98
C ALA A 4 10.04 24.20 4.91
N GLY A 5 9.19 23.95 3.93
CA GLY A 5 9.51 23.13 2.76
C GLY A 5 10.64 23.76 1.94
N GLY A 6 11.86 23.28 2.17
CA GLY A 6 12.98 23.54 1.29
C GLY A 6 12.71 22.90 -0.09
N ALA A 7 12.92 23.68 -1.15
CA ALA A 7 12.67 23.30 -2.55
C ALA A 7 13.41 22.03 -3.02
N ALA A 8 14.34 21.48 -2.23
CA ALA A 8 15.20 20.36 -2.59
C ALA A 8 14.51 18.97 -2.60
N GLY A 9 13.33 18.77 -1.99
CA GLY A 9 12.69 17.45 -1.90
C GLY A 9 11.30 17.33 -2.53
N THR A 10 10.96 18.19 -3.49
CA THR A 10 9.61 18.23 -4.07
C THR A 10 9.35 17.03 -4.99
N VAL A 11 8.39 16.18 -4.62
CA VAL A 11 7.88 15.13 -5.51
C VAL A 11 7.02 15.77 -6.60
N ARG A 12 7.35 15.52 -7.87
CA ARG A 12 6.63 16.06 -9.03
C ARG A 12 6.02 14.95 -9.87
N THR A 13 4.71 14.98 -10.06
CA THR A 13 4.03 14.07 -11.00
C THR A 13 4.45 14.38 -12.44
N VAL A 14 4.84 13.35 -13.18
CA VAL A 14 5.19 13.38 -14.60
C VAL A 14 4.02 12.93 -15.46
N SER A 15 3.40 11.80 -15.12
CA SER A 15 2.24 11.27 -15.84
C SER A 15 1.29 10.48 -14.95
N ARG A 16 0.04 10.34 -15.40
CA ARG A 16 -0.96 9.45 -14.82
C ARG A 16 -1.58 8.63 -15.94
N ARG A 17 -1.83 7.35 -15.70
CA ARG A 17 -2.51 6.47 -16.65
C ARG A 17 -3.41 5.47 -15.93
N LEU A 18 -4.49 5.08 -16.59
CA LEU A 18 -5.37 4.01 -16.11
C LEU A 18 -4.94 2.70 -16.77
N VAL A 19 -4.51 1.74 -15.96
CA VAL A 19 -4.01 0.44 -16.41
C VAL A 19 -5.13 -0.59 -16.32
N ARG A 20 -5.60 -1.05 -17.48
CA ARG A 20 -6.63 -2.09 -17.59
C ARG A 20 -6.02 -3.49 -17.52
N PRO A 21 -6.79 -4.51 -17.10
CA PRO A 21 -6.38 -5.90 -17.19
C PRO A 21 -5.95 -6.29 -18.62
N SER A 22 -4.99 -7.20 -18.76
CA SER A 22 -4.62 -7.78 -20.06
C SER A 22 -5.82 -8.51 -20.70
N ILE A 23 -6.05 -8.26 -21.98
CA ILE A 23 -7.16 -8.85 -22.75
C ILE A 23 -6.92 -10.37 -22.83
N GLY A 24 -7.85 -11.16 -22.27
CA GLY A 24 -7.85 -12.63 -22.31
C GLY A 24 -7.71 -13.32 -20.95
N ASP A 25 -7.23 -12.62 -19.92
CA ASP A 25 -7.00 -13.21 -18.59
C ASP A 25 -8.12 -12.92 -17.59
N ALA A 26 -8.94 -11.88 -17.83
CA ALA A 26 -10.00 -11.47 -16.91
C ALA A 26 -11.32 -12.23 -17.17
N PRO A 27 -12.05 -12.64 -16.11
CA PRO A 27 -13.39 -13.21 -16.24
C PRO A 27 -14.38 -12.17 -16.80
N PRO A 28 -15.59 -12.60 -17.23
CA PRO A 28 -16.67 -11.69 -17.60
C PRO A 28 -16.96 -10.68 -16.49
N PRO A 29 -17.48 -9.47 -16.83
CA PRO A 29 -17.88 -8.51 -15.82
C PRO A 29 -18.85 -9.12 -14.81
N GLU A 30 -18.58 -8.92 -13.53
CA GLU A 30 -19.43 -9.37 -12.44
C GLU A 30 -19.52 -8.31 -11.34
N ASP A 31 -20.56 -8.44 -10.52
CA ASP A 31 -20.80 -7.59 -9.36
C ASP A 31 -20.53 -8.42 -8.10
N ILE A 32 -19.58 -7.95 -7.29
CA ILE A 32 -19.20 -8.58 -6.03
C ILE A 32 -19.81 -7.78 -4.88
N HIS A 33 -20.65 -8.45 -4.08
CA HIS A 33 -21.16 -7.88 -2.84
C HIS A 33 -20.10 -7.95 -1.75
N LEU A 34 -19.87 -6.80 -1.09
CA LEU A 34 -18.97 -6.71 0.05
C LEU A 34 -19.56 -7.43 1.27
N THR A 35 -18.72 -8.11 2.03
CA THR A 35 -19.13 -8.69 3.32
C THR A 35 -19.29 -7.58 4.37
N PRO A 36 -19.99 -7.82 5.48
CA PRO A 36 -20.02 -6.89 6.60
C PRO A 36 -18.65 -6.58 7.24
N TRP A 37 -17.64 -7.44 7.06
CA TRP A 37 -16.27 -7.13 7.49
C TRP A 37 -15.63 -6.11 6.56
N ASP A 38 -15.82 -6.29 5.26
CA ASP A 38 -15.37 -5.38 4.20
C ASP A 38 -16.01 -4.00 4.35
N LEU A 39 -17.34 -3.96 4.57
CA LEU A 39 -18.10 -2.71 4.75
C LEU A 39 -17.67 -1.91 5.99
N ARG A 40 -17.11 -2.54 7.03
CA ARG A 40 -16.57 -1.78 8.18
C ARG A 40 -15.35 -0.96 7.81
N LEU A 41 -14.63 -1.37 6.78
CA LEU A 41 -13.41 -0.74 6.32
C LEU A 41 -13.69 0.29 5.21
N ILE A 42 -14.96 0.54 4.89
CA ILE A 42 -15.33 1.60 3.94
C ILE A 42 -15.11 3.00 4.53
N SER A 43 -15.18 3.16 5.85
CA SER A 43 -15.02 4.44 6.53
C SER A 43 -13.58 4.77 6.91
N VAL A 44 -12.60 4.01 6.43
CA VAL A 44 -11.17 4.25 6.69
C VAL A 44 -10.43 4.54 5.39
N ASP A 45 -9.26 5.16 5.52
CA ASP A 45 -8.35 5.42 4.41
C ASP A 45 -7.90 4.11 3.72
N TYR A 46 -7.39 4.27 2.51
CA TYR A 46 -6.73 3.19 1.78
C TYR A 46 -5.54 2.64 2.57
N ILE A 47 -5.31 1.32 2.49
CA ILE A 47 -4.04 0.71 2.91
C ILE A 47 -2.95 1.26 2.00
N GLN A 48 -1.91 1.86 2.60
CA GLN A 48 -0.80 2.47 1.86
C GLN A 48 0.52 1.87 2.33
N LYS A 49 1.18 1.08 1.46
CA LYS A 49 2.53 0.57 1.69
C LYS A 49 3.38 0.73 0.44
N GLY A 50 4.65 1.06 0.65
CA GLY A 50 5.56 1.29 -0.45
C GLY A 50 6.95 0.71 -0.20
N LEU A 51 7.62 0.43 -1.30
CA LEU A 51 8.92 -0.22 -1.37
C LEU A 51 9.95 0.81 -1.83
N LEU A 52 11.03 0.99 -1.08
CA LEU A 52 12.22 1.69 -1.54
C LEU A 52 13.11 0.68 -2.26
N LEU A 53 13.31 0.86 -3.56
CA LEU A 53 14.03 -0.04 -4.44
C LEU A 53 15.31 0.64 -4.97
N PRO A 54 16.35 -0.15 -5.31
CA PRO A 54 17.51 0.36 -6.02
C PRO A 54 17.14 0.91 -7.40
N ALA A 55 18.05 1.68 -8.00
CA ALA A 55 17.84 2.24 -9.32
C ALA A 55 17.66 1.13 -10.38
N PRO A 56 16.61 1.19 -11.21
CA PRO A 56 16.41 0.23 -12.29
C PRO A 56 17.42 0.47 -13.44
N PRO A 57 17.66 -0.53 -14.31
CA PRO A 57 18.56 -0.40 -15.46
C PRO A 57 18.11 0.67 -16.47
N ASP A 58 16.80 0.80 -16.65
CA ASP A 58 16.16 1.83 -17.48
C ASP A 58 15.25 2.68 -16.59
N GLY A 59 15.30 4.01 -16.76
CA GLY A 59 14.39 4.97 -16.11
C GLY A 59 13.28 5.48 -17.02
N GLY A 60 12.52 6.47 -16.53
CA GLY A 60 11.51 7.20 -17.30
C GLY A 60 10.44 6.33 -17.95
N ASP A 61 10.09 6.63 -19.20
CA ASP A 61 8.96 5.99 -19.89
C ASP A 61 9.11 4.47 -20.06
N ARG A 62 10.35 3.97 -20.16
CA ARG A 62 10.61 2.52 -20.27
C ARG A 62 10.28 1.80 -18.96
N LEU A 63 10.74 2.33 -17.83
CA LEU A 63 10.42 1.81 -16.50
C LEU A 63 8.91 1.75 -16.30
N VAL A 64 8.24 2.88 -16.52
CA VAL A 64 6.80 3.00 -16.31
C VAL A 64 6.01 2.15 -17.30
N GLY A 65 6.49 2.03 -18.54
CA GLY A 65 5.92 1.14 -19.55
C GLY A 65 5.96 -0.33 -19.15
N THR A 66 7.12 -0.80 -18.66
CA THR A 66 7.29 -2.17 -18.17
C THR A 66 6.42 -2.45 -16.95
N LEU A 67 6.40 -1.52 -15.97
CA LEU A 67 5.56 -1.62 -14.78
C LEU A 67 4.06 -1.58 -15.10
N ALA A 68 3.64 -0.75 -16.05
CA ALA A 68 2.25 -0.72 -16.51
C ALA A 68 1.85 -2.04 -17.19
N SER A 69 2.73 -2.61 -18.01
CA SER A 69 2.49 -3.88 -18.70
C SER A 69 2.39 -5.06 -17.72
N SER A 70 3.28 -5.12 -16.73
CA SER A 70 3.21 -6.14 -15.67
C SER A 70 2.01 -5.94 -14.76
N LEU A 71 1.64 -4.69 -14.45
CA LEU A 71 0.44 -4.36 -13.68
C LEU A 71 -0.83 -4.80 -14.42
N ALA A 72 -0.92 -4.58 -15.74
CA ALA A 72 -2.04 -5.06 -16.55
C ALA A 72 -2.21 -6.58 -16.48
N ARG A 73 -1.10 -7.32 -16.53
CA ARG A 73 -1.09 -8.79 -16.38
C ARG A 73 -1.46 -9.24 -14.97
N ALA A 74 -0.98 -8.54 -13.94
CA ALA A 74 -1.39 -8.78 -12.56
C ALA A 74 -2.90 -8.54 -12.39
N LEU A 75 -3.41 -7.42 -12.89
CA LEU A 75 -4.85 -7.12 -12.88
C LEU A 75 -5.70 -8.13 -13.66
N GLY A 76 -5.14 -8.83 -14.65
CA GLY A 76 -5.81 -9.99 -15.26
C GLY A 76 -6.17 -11.06 -14.23
N ARG A 77 -5.27 -11.33 -13.29
CA ARG A 77 -5.45 -12.31 -12.20
C ARG A 77 -6.25 -11.75 -11.02
N TYR A 78 -6.08 -10.46 -10.73
CA TYR A 78 -6.77 -9.72 -9.67
C TYR A 78 -7.77 -8.72 -10.25
N TYR A 79 -8.64 -9.20 -11.13
CA TYR A 79 -9.57 -8.36 -11.89
C TYR A 79 -10.48 -7.48 -11.02
N HIS A 80 -10.80 -7.92 -9.80
CA HIS A 80 -11.58 -7.15 -8.84
C HIS A 80 -10.90 -5.83 -8.44
N LEU A 81 -9.56 -5.77 -8.46
CA LEU A 81 -8.78 -4.56 -8.20
C LEU A 81 -8.80 -3.56 -9.37
N ALA A 82 -9.28 -3.97 -10.54
CA ALA A 82 -9.55 -3.10 -11.68
C ALA A 82 -11.01 -2.60 -11.73
N GLY A 83 -11.83 -2.92 -10.72
CA GLY A 83 -13.23 -2.51 -10.63
C GLY A 83 -13.46 -1.13 -10.04
N ARG A 84 -14.73 -0.83 -9.77
CA ARG A 84 -15.19 0.36 -9.04
C ARG A 84 -16.21 0.00 -7.98
N LEU A 85 -16.16 0.69 -6.85
CA LEU A 85 -17.26 0.64 -5.90
C LEU A 85 -18.42 1.47 -6.45
N ALA A 86 -19.64 0.99 -6.23
CA ALA A 86 -20.87 1.69 -6.57
C ALA A 86 -21.83 1.63 -5.38
N VAL A 87 -22.55 2.73 -5.16
CA VAL A 87 -23.61 2.82 -4.15
C VAL A 87 -24.97 2.79 -4.84
N GLU A 88 -25.83 1.90 -4.37
CA GLU A 88 -27.21 1.77 -4.83
C GLU A 88 -28.15 1.98 -3.64
N GLU A 89 -29.00 3.00 -3.72
CA GLU A 89 -30.04 3.24 -2.72
C GLU A 89 -31.21 2.29 -2.94
N ARG A 90 -31.66 1.64 -1.87
CA ARG A 90 -32.86 0.81 -1.87
C ARG A 90 -34.06 1.64 -1.42
N GLY A 91 -35.24 1.30 -1.96
CA GLY A 91 -36.50 1.97 -1.63
C GLY A 91 -36.96 1.83 -0.17
N ASP A 92 -36.22 1.12 0.67
CA ASP A 92 -36.43 0.98 2.12
C ASP A 92 -35.50 1.88 2.96
N GLY A 93 -34.72 2.76 2.32
CA GLY A 93 -33.78 3.66 2.98
C GLY A 93 -32.44 3.03 3.35
N THR A 94 -32.15 1.81 2.87
CA THR A 94 -30.84 1.18 3.02
C THR A 94 -29.94 1.41 1.81
N LEU A 95 -28.63 1.44 2.02
CA LEU A 95 -27.63 1.53 0.95
C LEU A 95 -27.00 0.16 0.71
N ASN A 96 -26.84 -0.17 -0.57
CA ASN A 96 -26.10 -1.33 -1.02
C ASN A 96 -24.79 -0.85 -1.66
N VAL A 97 -23.66 -1.34 -1.17
CA VAL A 97 -22.36 -1.06 -1.77
C VAL A 97 -21.87 -2.31 -2.48
N ILE A 98 -21.58 -2.18 -3.76
CA ILE A 98 -21.17 -3.28 -4.64
C ILE A 98 -19.85 -2.92 -5.29
N LEU A 99 -18.95 -3.89 -5.44
CA LEU A 99 -17.79 -3.79 -6.31
C LEU A 99 -18.19 -4.25 -7.72
N ARG A 100 -18.22 -3.34 -8.67
CA ARG A 100 -18.44 -3.62 -10.09
C ARG A 100 -17.12 -3.95 -10.76
N CYS A 101 -16.92 -5.19 -11.18
CA CYS A 101 -15.71 -5.66 -11.82
C CYS A 101 -15.76 -5.44 -13.35
N THR A 102 -15.81 -4.18 -13.77
CA THR A 102 -15.95 -3.79 -15.19
C THR A 102 -14.62 -3.67 -15.94
N GLY A 103 -13.49 -3.93 -15.27
CA GLY A 103 -12.15 -3.87 -15.89
C GLY A 103 -11.71 -2.45 -16.27
N GLU A 104 -12.26 -1.42 -15.62
CA GLU A 104 -11.90 -0.02 -15.87
C GLU A 104 -10.43 0.26 -15.61
N GLY A 105 -9.83 -0.42 -14.63
CA GLY A 105 -8.39 -0.43 -14.38
C GLY A 105 -7.98 0.24 -13.07
N ALA A 106 -6.70 0.08 -12.73
CA ALA A 106 -6.05 0.74 -11.59
C ALA A 106 -5.30 2.00 -12.05
N GLU A 107 -5.18 3.00 -11.20
CA GLU A 107 -4.36 4.18 -11.51
C GLU A 107 -2.87 3.86 -11.35
N LEU A 108 -2.05 4.25 -12.32
CA LEU A 108 -0.60 4.26 -12.22
C LEU A 108 -0.09 5.69 -12.42
N VAL A 109 0.54 6.24 -11.38
CA VAL A 109 1.15 7.55 -11.36
C VAL A 109 2.66 7.40 -11.51
N HIS A 110 3.26 8.20 -12.37
CA HIS A 110 4.71 8.36 -12.46
C HIS A 110 5.11 9.72 -11.91
N ALA A 111 6.10 9.74 -11.03
CA ALA A 111 6.63 10.93 -10.42
C ALA A 111 8.16 10.91 -10.37
N THR A 112 8.75 12.07 -10.11
CA THR A 112 10.19 12.25 -9.93
C THR A 112 10.46 13.10 -8.70
N ALA A 113 11.48 12.76 -7.92
CA ALA A 113 12.01 13.54 -6.81
C ALA A 113 13.55 13.52 -6.85
N PRO A 114 14.18 14.24 -7.79
CA PRO A 114 15.61 14.12 -8.07
C PRO A 114 16.52 14.64 -6.95
N GLY A 115 15.99 15.39 -5.97
CA GLY A 115 16.73 15.82 -4.78
C GLY A 115 16.46 15.00 -3.53
N VAL A 116 15.81 13.83 -3.68
CA VAL A 116 15.64 12.84 -2.62
C VAL A 116 16.44 11.59 -2.99
N ALA A 117 17.24 11.10 -2.07
CA ALA A 117 17.94 9.82 -2.16
C ALA A 117 17.25 8.74 -1.32
N VAL A 118 17.53 7.47 -1.59
CA VAL A 118 17.02 6.33 -0.81
C VAL A 118 17.43 6.46 0.66
N ALA A 119 18.67 6.90 0.93
CA ALA A 119 19.20 7.08 2.27
C ALA A 119 18.45 8.14 3.09
N ASP A 120 17.90 9.18 2.46
CA ASP A 120 17.15 10.25 3.13
C ASP A 120 15.87 9.73 3.80
N ILE A 121 15.33 8.61 3.30
CA ILE A 121 14.11 7.98 3.83
C ILE A 121 14.43 6.72 4.64
N ALA A 122 15.38 5.89 4.17
CA ALA A 122 15.72 4.62 4.81
C ALA A 122 16.56 4.80 6.08
N GLY A 123 17.53 5.71 6.05
CA GLY A 123 18.54 5.88 7.11
C GLY A 123 18.13 6.82 8.24
N SER A 124 17.01 7.52 8.12
CA SER A 124 16.53 8.44 9.16
C SER A 124 15.75 7.72 10.25
N LEU A 125 16.02 8.05 11.51
CA LEU A 125 15.20 7.67 12.67
C LEU A 125 13.80 8.25 12.58
N TYR A 126 13.71 9.50 12.14
CA TYR A 126 12.43 10.18 11.91
C TYR A 126 12.09 10.10 10.42
N THR A 127 11.03 9.36 10.10
CA THR A 127 10.55 9.29 8.72
C THR A 127 10.07 10.68 8.27
N PRO A 128 10.61 11.27 7.19
CA PRO A 128 10.19 12.59 6.71
C PRO A 128 8.75 12.52 6.20
N SER A 129 7.80 12.91 7.06
CA SER A 129 6.37 12.61 6.87
C SER A 129 5.79 13.24 5.61
N TRP A 130 6.23 14.45 5.26
CA TRP A 130 5.76 15.17 4.09
C TRP A 130 6.27 14.55 2.79
N VAL A 131 7.55 14.16 2.72
CA VAL A 131 8.12 13.46 1.55
C VAL A 131 7.39 12.15 1.39
N VAL A 132 7.36 11.31 2.42
CA VAL A 132 6.77 9.96 2.34
C VAL A 132 5.29 10.02 1.97
N ARG A 133 4.52 10.96 2.53
CA ARG A 133 3.12 11.16 2.12
C ARG A 133 3.00 11.45 0.62
N ALA A 134 3.87 12.30 0.06
CA ALA A 134 3.84 12.64 -1.36
C ALA A 134 4.24 11.48 -2.31
N LEU A 135 4.79 10.38 -1.78
CA LEU A 135 5.13 9.18 -2.55
C LEU A 135 3.97 8.22 -2.78
N PHE A 136 2.80 8.50 -2.20
CA PHE A 136 1.61 7.66 -2.30
C PHE A 136 0.48 8.33 -3.09
N PRO A 137 -0.25 7.57 -3.93
CA PRO A 137 -1.52 8.02 -4.50
C PRO A 137 -2.65 7.92 -3.47
N SER A 138 -3.79 8.57 -3.74
CA SER A 138 -5.02 8.46 -2.94
C SER A 138 -4.87 8.83 -1.45
N ASN A 139 -4.02 9.81 -1.15
CA ASN A 139 -3.87 10.32 0.21
C ASN A 139 -5.15 10.98 0.72
N GLY A 140 -5.65 10.52 1.88
CA GLY A 140 -6.86 11.05 2.51
C GLY A 140 -8.16 10.63 1.83
N VAL A 141 -8.11 9.66 0.91
CA VAL A 141 -9.29 9.09 0.26
C VAL A 141 -9.81 7.96 1.14
N LEU A 142 -11.06 8.10 1.60
CA LEU A 142 -11.77 7.05 2.32
C LEU A 142 -12.33 6.01 1.35
N GLY A 143 -12.59 4.81 1.85
CA GLY A 143 -13.28 3.78 1.06
C GLY A 143 -14.65 4.24 0.55
N ALA A 144 -15.35 5.09 1.31
CA ALA A 144 -16.65 5.64 0.98
C ALA A 144 -16.57 6.70 -0.13
N ASP A 145 -15.53 7.55 -0.12
CA ASP A 145 -15.29 8.54 -1.18
C ASP A 145 -15.12 7.81 -2.52
N ALA A 146 -14.38 6.70 -2.52
CA ALA A 146 -14.21 5.89 -3.71
C ALA A 146 -15.51 5.27 -4.24
N ALA A 147 -16.48 4.98 -3.36
CA ALA A 147 -17.79 4.47 -3.75
C ALA A 147 -18.72 5.58 -4.28
N ILE A 148 -18.62 6.79 -3.74
CA ILE A 148 -19.42 7.95 -4.15
C ILE A 148 -18.91 8.51 -5.48
N ASP A 149 -17.60 8.71 -5.60
CA ASP A 149 -16.95 9.34 -6.75
C ASP A 149 -16.49 8.33 -7.81
N SER A 150 -16.77 7.04 -7.61
CA SER A 150 -16.37 5.95 -8.51
C SER A 150 -14.86 5.98 -8.82
N LEU A 151 -14.05 6.12 -7.78
CA LEU A 151 -12.58 6.18 -7.88
C LEU A 151 -11.97 4.78 -8.04
N PRO A 152 -10.74 4.66 -8.59
CA PRO A 152 -10.00 3.42 -8.58
C PRO A 152 -9.86 2.83 -7.18
N VAL A 153 -10.16 1.55 -7.05
CA VAL A 153 -10.01 0.80 -5.79
C VAL A 153 -8.55 0.40 -5.53
N LEU A 154 -7.71 0.45 -6.56
CA LEU A 154 -6.27 0.27 -6.50
C LEU A 154 -5.58 1.41 -7.26
N SER A 155 -4.52 1.93 -6.67
CA SER A 155 -3.63 2.91 -7.31
C SER A 155 -2.19 2.66 -6.91
N ALA A 156 -1.25 2.91 -7.83
CA ALA A 156 0.17 2.80 -7.60
C ALA A 156 0.88 4.08 -8.07
N GLN A 157 1.93 4.49 -7.36
CA GLN A 157 2.83 5.57 -7.75
C GLN A 157 4.25 5.05 -7.80
N VAL A 158 4.93 5.29 -8.93
CA VAL A 158 6.35 5.02 -9.13
C VAL A 158 7.06 6.35 -9.12
N THR A 159 7.92 6.59 -8.12
CA THR A 159 8.67 7.83 -7.96
C THR A 159 10.15 7.58 -8.16
N GLU A 160 10.75 8.19 -9.18
CA GLU A 160 12.20 8.10 -9.42
C GLU A 160 12.95 9.08 -8.50
N PHE A 161 13.95 8.58 -7.77
CA PHE A 161 14.85 9.32 -6.88
C PHE A 161 16.21 9.59 -7.55
N ALA A 162 17.13 10.22 -6.82
CA ALA A 162 18.49 10.44 -7.27
C ALA A 162 19.25 9.12 -7.54
N ASP A 163 19.00 8.11 -6.72
CA ASP A 163 19.74 6.83 -6.66
C ASP A 163 18.84 5.60 -6.54
N GLY A 164 17.52 5.75 -6.76
CA GLY A 164 16.57 4.66 -6.57
C GLY A 164 15.17 4.96 -7.07
N VAL A 165 14.23 4.10 -6.69
CA VAL A 165 12.80 4.24 -7.02
C VAL A 165 11.96 3.90 -5.81
N PHE A 166 10.87 4.63 -5.60
CA PHE A 166 9.82 4.26 -4.67
C PHE A 166 8.57 3.79 -5.39
N THR A 167 8.09 2.59 -5.08
CA THR A 167 6.81 2.07 -5.55
C THR A 167 5.81 2.10 -4.40
N GLY A 168 4.95 3.12 -4.36
CA GLY A 168 3.88 3.27 -3.38
C GLY A 168 2.56 2.73 -3.90
N VAL A 169 1.86 1.91 -3.13
CA VAL A 169 0.57 1.32 -3.52
C VAL A 169 -0.49 1.65 -2.50
N SER A 170 -1.66 2.05 -2.99
CA SER A 170 -2.85 2.37 -2.21
C SER A 170 -4.00 1.47 -2.63
N LEU A 171 -4.52 0.67 -1.69
CA LEU A 171 -5.63 -0.26 -1.87
C LEU A 171 -6.81 0.14 -1.00
N ASN A 172 -8.01 0.21 -1.57
CA ASN A 172 -9.23 0.44 -0.81
C ASN A 172 -9.41 -0.66 0.24
N HIS A 173 -9.43 -0.28 1.52
CA HIS A 173 -9.35 -1.23 2.63
C HIS A 173 -10.59 -2.14 2.73
N SER A 174 -11.72 -1.74 2.13
CA SER A 174 -12.90 -2.60 2.03
C SER A 174 -12.72 -3.79 1.08
N LEU A 175 -11.71 -3.79 0.20
CA LEU A 175 -11.50 -4.89 -0.74
C LEU A 175 -10.47 -5.91 -0.27
N GLY A 176 -9.75 -5.62 0.82
CA GLY A 176 -8.71 -6.51 1.30
C GLY A 176 -8.05 -6.02 2.57
N ASP A 177 -7.47 -6.97 3.28
CA ASP A 177 -6.59 -6.72 4.41
C ASP A 177 -5.12 -6.69 3.95
N GLY A 178 -4.20 -6.69 4.93
CA GLY A 178 -2.77 -6.75 4.64
C GLY A 178 -2.34 -8.00 3.86
N PHE A 179 -3.06 -9.13 3.98
CA PHE A 179 -2.74 -10.34 3.23
C PHE A 179 -3.02 -10.12 1.75
N VAL A 180 -4.23 -9.67 1.39
CA VAL A 180 -4.60 -9.37 -0.01
C VAL A 180 -3.64 -8.35 -0.62
N PHE A 181 -3.29 -7.30 0.14
CA PHE A 181 -2.35 -6.29 -0.29
C PHE A 181 -0.98 -6.87 -0.68
N TRP A 182 -0.35 -7.61 0.23
CA TRP A 182 1.01 -8.12 0.01
C TRP A 182 1.05 -9.27 -1.00
N GLU A 183 -0.02 -10.05 -1.08
CA GLU A 183 -0.15 -11.13 -2.05
C GLU A 183 -0.26 -10.56 -3.48
N PHE A 184 -1.07 -9.51 -3.68
CA PHE A 184 -1.11 -8.78 -4.95
C PHE A 184 0.24 -8.14 -5.31
N LEU A 185 0.88 -7.44 -4.37
CA LEU A 185 2.15 -6.75 -4.64
C LEU A 185 3.26 -7.75 -5.01
N HIS A 186 3.28 -8.92 -4.36
CA HIS A 186 4.20 -10.01 -4.69
C HIS A 186 3.93 -10.60 -6.08
N ALA A 187 2.67 -10.83 -6.43
CA ALA A 187 2.32 -11.28 -7.77
C ALA A 187 2.73 -10.26 -8.84
N TRP A 188 2.53 -8.96 -8.59
CA TRP A 188 2.95 -7.91 -9.51
C TRP A 188 4.47 -7.88 -9.72
N SER A 189 5.26 -7.95 -8.64
CA SER A 189 6.73 -7.96 -8.74
C SER A 189 7.24 -9.20 -9.49
N GLU A 190 6.68 -10.38 -9.21
CA GLU A 190 7.07 -11.62 -9.90
C GLU A 190 6.74 -11.60 -11.40
N ILE A 191 5.55 -11.11 -11.76
CA ILE A 191 5.14 -10.94 -13.15
C ILE A 191 6.07 -9.97 -13.88
N ASN A 192 6.51 -8.90 -13.21
CA ASN A 192 7.43 -7.92 -13.78
C ASN A 192 8.83 -8.50 -14.03
N ARG A 193 9.32 -9.35 -13.13
CA ARG A 193 10.61 -10.05 -13.26
C ARG A 193 10.64 -11.11 -14.40
N GLY A 194 9.50 -11.39 -15.01
CA GLY A 194 9.36 -12.46 -16.00
C GLY A 194 9.08 -13.84 -15.38
N GLY A 195 8.80 -13.89 -14.07
CA GLY A 195 8.37 -15.10 -13.38
C GLY A 195 6.97 -15.53 -13.84
N GLY A 196 6.84 -16.82 -14.19
CA GLY A 196 5.58 -17.42 -14.64
C GLY A 196 4.76 -18.10 -13.55
N ALA A 197 5.26 -18.21 -12.31
CA ALA A 197 4.66 -19.07 -11.30
C ALA A 197 4.41 -18.33 -9.99
N THR A 198 3.15 -18.25 -9.59
CA THR A 198 2.74 -18.26 -8.17
C THR A 198 1.26 -18.68 -8.08
N ARG A 199 0.97 -19.43 -7.00
CA ARG A 199 -0.24 -20.17 -6.57
C ARG A 199 -1.53 -19.94 -7.37
N ASP A 200 -2.24 -21.04 -7.66
CA ASP A 200 -3.63 -21.01 -8.12
C ASP A 200 -4.53 -20.42 -7.02
N LEU A 201 -4.94 -19.16 -7.19
CA LEU A 201 -5.74 -18.40 -6.22
C LEU A 201 -7.24 -18.69 -6.33
N SER A 202 -7.67 -19.51 -7.29
CA SER A 202 -9.07 -19.94 -7.39
C SER A 202 -9.56 -20.64 -6.10
N GLU A 203 -8.64 -21.24 -5.33
CA GLU A 203 -8.93 -21.84 -4.03
C GLU A 203 -9.13 -20.81 -2.89
N ILE A 204 -8.54 -19.61 -2.96
CA ILE A 204 -8.67 -18.58 -1.92
C ILE A 204 -10.00 -17.82 -2.07
N SER A 205 -10.40 -17.54 -3.31
CA SER A 205 -11.69 -16.90 -3.62
C SER A 205 -12.91 -17.79 -3.29
N ALA A 206 -12.72 -19.11 -3.20
CA ALA A 206 -13.80 -20.07 -2.99
C ALA A 206 -14.28 -20.20 -1.53
N ARG A 207 -13.67 -19.51 -0.56
CA ARG A 207 -13.96 -19.68 0.88
C ARG A 207 -14.53 -18.45 1.60
N VAL A 208 -15.35 -17.64 0.92
CA VAL A 208 -16.10 -16.57 1.59
C VAL A 208 -17.58 -16.93 1.65
N HIS A 209 -18.04 -17.28 2.85
CA HIS A 209 -19.44 -17.61 3.12
C HIS A 209 -20.37 -16.42 2.80
N ARG A 210 -21.21 -16.60 1.79
CA ARG A 210 -22.37 -15.76 1.49
C ARG A 210 -23.51 -16.14 2.45
N ARG A 211 -23.72 -15.37 3.53
CA ARG A 211 -25.05 -14.90 4.02
C ARG A 211 -25.02 -14.29 5.43
N GLU A 212 -25.67 -13.13 5.54
CA GLU A 212 -26.19 -12.42 6.72
C GLU A 212 -25.36 -12.36 8.03
N PRO A 213 -24.20 -11.70 8.03
CA PRO A 213 -23.55 -11.32 9.29
C PRO A 213 -24.14 -10.03 9.88
N GLN A 214 -24.38 -10.02 11.20
CA GLN A 214 -24.76 -8.83 11.98
C GLN A 214 -23.65 -8.48 12.97
N PHE A 215 -23.31 -7.19 13.14
CA PHE A 215 -22.30 -6.78 14.12
C PHE A 215 -22.45 -5.33 14.64
N ARG A 216 -21.92 -5.08 15.84
CA ARG A 216 -21.92 -3.81 16.59
C ARG A 216 -20.77 -2.86 16.21
N TYR A 217 -20.98 -1.54 16.37
CA TYR A 217 -20.05 -0.47 15.98
C TYR A 217 -18.71 -0.51 16.75
N PHE A 218 -17.58 -0.31 16.04
CA PHE A 218 -16.21 -0.37 16.57
C PHE A 218 -15.74 0.91 17.30
N GLY A 219 -16.58 1.95 17.36
CA GLY A 219 -16.21 3.28 17.87
C GLY A 219 -15.77 3.32 19.34
N SER A 220 -15.99 2.25 20.10
CA SER A 220 -15.63 2.20 21.53
C SER A 220 -14.16 1.82 21.79
N LEU A 221 -13.41 1.29 20.82
CA LEU A 221 -12.02 0.86 21.06
C LEU A 221 -11.01 2.02 21.06
N MET A 222 -11.42 3.19 20.58
CA MET A 222 -10.53 4.32 20.25
C MET A 222 -10.68 5.52 21.21
N SER A 223 -11.54 5.42 22.23
CA SER A 223 -11.96 6.57 23.05
C SER A 223 -11.43 6.55 24.50
N GLY A 224 -10.41 5.75 24.83
CA GLY A 224 -9.91 5.64 26.20
C GLY A 224 -8.42 5.33 26.32
N GLY A 225 -7.58 6.37 26.45
CA GLY A 225 -6.19 6.28 26.87
C GLY A 225 -5.15 6.10 25.74
N ALA A 226 -3.88 5.93 26.13
CA ALA A 226 -2.80 5.61 25.20
C ALA A 226 -3.00 4.18 24.66
N ALA A 227 -3.49 4.07 23.43
CA ALA A 227 -3.71 2.79 22.76
C ALA A 227 -2.49 2.44 21.91
N LEU A 228 -1.88 1.27 22.16
CA LEU A 228 -0.89 0.69 21.26
C LEU A 228 -1.59 -0.32 20.33
N MET A 229 -1.52 -0.09 19.03
CA MET A 229 -2.04 -1.00 18.01
C MET A 229 -0.89 -1.57 17.20
N THR A 230 -0.78 -2.90 17.19
CA THR A 230 0.14 -3.60 16.28
C THR A 230 -0.60 -4.06 15.03
N GLY A 231 0.01 -3.89 13.87
CA GLY A 231 -0.55 -4.33 12.59
C GLY A 231 0.50 -4.94 11.68
N SER A 232 0.03 -5.51 10.57
CA SER A 232 0.83 -6.33 9.64
C SER A 232 1.26 -7.68 10.25
N SER A 233 2.22 -8.37 9.62
CA SER A 233 2.60 -9.72 9.99
C SER A 233 4.04 -10.02 9.55
N PRO A 234 4.86 -10.65 10.40
CA PRO A 234 6.19 -11.12 9.99
C PRO A 234 6.12 -12.31 9.02
N ARG A 235 4.92 -12.82 8.69
CA ARG A 235 4.76 -13.84 7.65
C ARG A 235 4.73 -13.26 6.23
N PHE A 236 4.65 -11.94 6.10
CA PHE A 236 4.71 -11.28 4.81
C PHE A 236 6.17 -11.06 4.42
N ASP A 237 6.59 -11.69 3.32
CA ASP A 237 7.92 -11.51 2.74
C ASP A 237 8.01 -10.18 1.98
N VAL A 238 7.93 -9.07 2.72
CA VAL A 238 7.87 -7.73 2.14
C VAL A 238 9.16 -7.36 1.40
N PHE A 239 10.30 -7.86 1.87
CA PHE A 239 11.62 -7.68 1.24
C PHE A 239 11.88 -8.67 0.08
N GLY A 240 10.96 -9.62 -0.16
CA GLY A 240 10.98 -10.51 -1.32
C GLY A 240 10.37 -9.91 -2.59
N ASN A 241 9.75 -8.72 -2.49
CA ASN A 241 9.13 -8.03 -3.62
C ASN A 241 10.20 -7.35 -4.51
N ASP A 242 10.84 -8.14 -5.37
CA ASP A 242 11.83 -7.69 -6.36
C ASP A 242 11.18 -7.64 -7.75
N PHE A 243 11.16 -6.44 -8.35
CA PHE A 243 10.61 -6.24 -9.69
C PHE A 243 11.57 -6.67 -10.82
N GLY A 244 12.74 -7.20 -10.49
CA GLY A 244 13.75 -7.69 -11.42
C GLY A 244 15.03 -6.86 -11.44
N TRP A 245 15.18 -5.88 -10.53
CA TRP A 245 16.37 -5.04 -10.44
C TRP A 245 16.91 -4.88 -9.00
N GLY A 246 16.41 -5.69 -8.08
CA GLY A 246 16.94 -5.78 -6.72
C GLY A 246 15.86 -5.70 -5.65
N LYS A 247 16.21 -6.20 -4.47
CA LYS A 247 15.32 -6.25 -3.31
C LYS A 247 15.07 -4.85 -2.74
N PRO A 248 13.92 -4.63 -2.07
CA PRO A 248 13.68 -3.40 -1.35
C PRO A 248 14.73 -3.15 -0.26
N ALA A 249 15.26 -1.94 -0.19
CA ALA A 249 16.11 -1.48 0.89
C ALA A 249 15.30 -1.17 2.17
N ALA A 250 14.05 -0.71 2.01
CA ALA A 250 13.14 -0.41 3.10
C ALA A 250 11.68 -0.48 2.66
N VAL A 251 10.78 -0.61 3.64
CA VAL A 251 9.32 -0.50 3.47
C VAL A 251 8.83 0.70 4.27
N ARG A 252 7.90 1.48 3.70
CA ARG A 252 7.27 2.62 4.39
C ARG A 252 5.76 2.57 4.25
N SER A 253 5.07 3.03 5.29
CA SER A 253 3.62 3.22 5.25
C SER A 253 3.26 4.66 4.87
N GLY A 254 2.22 4.81 4.06
CA GLY A 254 1.62 6.11 3.77
C GLY A 254 0.74 6.61 4.92
N GLY A 255 0.23 7.83 4.78
CA GLY A 255 -0.61 8.48 5.79
C GLY A 255 -1.86 7.68 6.15
N GLY A 256 -2.52 7.05 5.17
CA GLY A 256 -3.72 6.23 5.39
C GLY A 256 -3.47 4.95 6.19
N SER A 257 -2.21 4.61 6.44
CA SER A 257 -1.82 3.47 7.28
C SER A 257 -1.13 3.87 8.58
N LYS A 258 -1.10 5.16 8.93
CA LYS A 258 -0.47 5.70 10.13
C LYS A 258 -1.50 6.34 11.06
N MET A 259 -1.34 6.10 12.35
CA MET A 259 -2.07 6.76 13.43
C MET A 259 -1.20 6.74 14.68
N ASP A 260 -1.39 7.72 15.57
CA ASP A 260 -0.69 7.75 16.86
C ASP A 260 -0.95 6.44 17.64
N GLY A 261 0.11 5.87 18.21
CA GLY A 261 0.07 4.58 18.90
C GLY A 261 0.14 3.36 17.98
N LYS A 262 0.38 3.50 16.67
CA LYS A 262 0.46 2.34 15.77
C LYS A 262 1.89 1.87 15.54
N ALA A 263 2.13 0.58 15.70
CA ALA A 263 3.35 -0.09 15.30
C ALA A 263 3.05 -1.09 14.17
N THR A 264 3.80 -1.00 13.09
CA THR A 264 3.73 -1.93 11.95
C THR A 264 4.94 -2.86 11.99
N VAL A 265 4.70 -4.16 11.94
CA VAL A 265 5.75 -5.18 12.10
C VAL A 265 5.91 -6.03 10.82
N TYR A 266 7.16 -6.22 10.40
CA TYR A 266 7.55 -7.10 9.29
C TYR A 266 8.68 -8.05 9.73
N GLU A 267 8.91 -9.12 8.97
CA GLU A 267 10.19 -9.82 9.03
C GLU A 267 11.30 -8.88 8.56
N GLY A 268 12.46 -8.92 9.21
CA GLY A 268 13.60 -8.09 8.82
C GLY A 268 14.26 -8.53 7.51
N PRO A 269 15.03 -7.64 6.87
CA PRO A 269 15.58 -7.87 5.53
C PRO A 269 16.63 -8.99 5.46
N GLU A 270 17.38 -9.22 6.54
CA GLU A 270 18.44 -10.24 6.58
C GLU A 270 17.91 -11.66 6.82
N ARG A 271 16.62 -11.80 7.16
CA ARG A 271 15.98 -13.05 7.60
C ARG A 271 16.68 -13.66 8.83
N GLY A 272 16.07 -14.69 9.42
CA GLY A 272 16.64 -15.38 10.60
C GLY A 272 16.08 -14.92 11.95
N GLY A 273 14.84 -14.41 11.95
CA GLY A 273 14.09 -14.10 13.18
C GLY A 273 14.19 -12.64 13.64
N ASN A 274 14.87 -11.78 12.89
CA ASN A 274 14.82 -10.33 13.11
C ASN A 274 13.48 -9.75 12.64
N LEU A 275 13.10 -8.61 13.22
CA LEU A 275 11.88 -7.89 12.89
C LEU A 275 12.22 -6.48 12.43
N SER A 276 11.48 -5.99 11.45
CA SER A 276 11.48 -4.57 11.09
C SER A 276 10.23 -3.92 11.67
N LEU A 277 10.43 -2.78 12.34
CA LEU A 277 9.38 -2.06 13.05
C LEU A 277 9.26 -0.63 12.50
N GLU A 278 8.04 -0.23 12.12
CA GLU A 278 7.71 1.18 11.86
C GLU A 278 6.72 1.65 12.92
N VAL A 279 7.14 2.60 13.76
CA VAL A 279 6.33 3.14 14.87
C VAL A 279 5.84 4.54 14.52
N CYS A 280 4.53 4.76 14.67
CA CYS A 280 3.89 6.07 14.56
C CYS A 280 3.31 6.43 15.92
N ILE A 281 3.97 7.35 16.61
CA ILE A 281 3.57 7.87 17.93
C ILE A 281 3.75 9.39 17.98
N SER A 282 3.10 10.04 18.95
CA SER A 282 3.24 11.48 19.19
C SER A 282 4.72 11.88 19.37
N PRO A 283 5.09 13.13 18.99
CA PRO A 283 6.48 13.61 19.10
C PRO A 283 7.07 13.42 20.51
N ASP A 284 6.33 13.82 21.54
CA ASP A 284 6.75 13.68 22.95
C ASP A 284 7.00 12.22 23.35
N ALA A 285 6.17 11.28 22.86
CA ALA A 285 6.36 9.86 23.11
C ALA A 285 7.57 9.31 22.33
N MET A 286 7.80 9.78 21.11
CA MET A 286 8.96 9.40 20.31
C MET A 286 10.27 9.88 20.94
N GLU A 287 10.32 11.14 21.42
CA GLU A 287 11.49 11.66 22.12
C GLU A 287 11.84 10.83 23.36
N ARG A 288 10.83 10.39 24.13
CA ARG A 288 11.04 9.51 25.27
C ARG A 288 11.51 8.11 24.88
N LEU A 289 10.96 7.53 23.81
CA LEU A 289 11.35 6.21 23.31
C LEU A 289 12.79 6.20 22.81
N VAL A 290 13.21 7.27 22.12
CA VAL A 290 14.58 7.43 21.60
C VAL A 290 15.58 7.71 22.73
N ALA A 291 15.15 8.33 23.82
CA ALA A 291 15.98 8.54 25.01
C ALA A 291 16.08 7.30 25.92
N ASP A 292 15.33 6.23 25.65
CA ASP A 292 15.33 5.00 26.42
C ASP A 292 16.50 4.11 25.98
N GLU A 293 17.54 4.02 26.83
CA GLU A 293 18.75 3.24 26.54
C GLU A 293 18.46 1.73 26.41
N GLU A 294 17.56 1.18 27.24
CA GLU A 294 17.21 -0.25 27.20
C GLU A 294 16.55 -0.61 25.86
N PHE A 295 15.64 0.24 25.40
CA PHE A 295 15.00 0.06 24.10
C PHE A 295 15.99 0.25 22.94
N MET A 296 16.79 1.31 22.98
CA MET A 296 17.75 1.62 21.91
C MET A 296 18.89 0.60 21.81
N ASP A 297 19.27 -0.06 22.90
CA ASP A 297 20.21 -1.20 22.88
C ASP A 297 19.64 -2.45 22.19
N ALA A 298 18.30 -2.59 22.15
CA ALA A 298 17.62 -3.72 21.54
C ALA A 298 17.26 -3.51 20.06
N VAL A 299 17.41 -2.29 19.51
CA VAL A 299 17.04 -1.97 18.13
C VAL A 299 18.23 -1.44 17.34
N THR A 300 18.31 -1.84 16.08
CA THR A 300 19.24 -1.27 15.11
C THR A 300 18.48 -0.52 14.03
N MET A 301 18.99 0.66 13.68
CA MET A 301 18.52 1.38 12.51
C MET A 301 18.87 0.59 11.26
N LEU A 302 17.93 0.50 10.30
CA LEU A 302 18.20 -0.15 9.02
C LEU A 302 19.42 0.52 8.39
N PRO A 303 20.48 -0.24 8.05
CA PRO A 303 21.67 0.36 7.47
C PRO A 303 21.31 1.00 6.13
N ALA A 304 21.81 2.21 5.90
CA ALA A 304 21.82 2.79 4.57
C ALA A 304 22.75 1.91 3.71
N GLN A 305 22.17 0.99 2.93
CA GLN A 305 22.97 0.16 2.02
C GLN A 305 23.60 1.08 0.98
N HIS A 306 24.87 1.42 1.19
CA HIS A 306 25.72 2.03 0.18
C HIS A 306 26.18 0.89 -0.73
N GLY A 307 25.66 0.85 -1.94
CA GLY A 307 26.08 -0.05 -3.01
C GLY A 307 26.10 0.71 -4.32
#